data_AF-A0A2M7RT84-F1
#
_entry.id   AF-A0A2M7RT84-F1
#
_cell.length_a   1.000
_cell.length_b   1.000
_cell.length_c   1.000
_cell.angle_alpha   90.00
_cell.angle_beta   90.00
_cell.angle_gamma   90.00
#
_symmetry.space_group_name_H-M   'P 1'
#
loop_
_entity.id
_entity.type
_entity.pdbx_description
1 polymer ?
#
loop_
_entity_poly.entity_id
_entity_poly.type
_entity_poly.pdbx_seq_one_letter_code
_entity_poly.pdbx_strand_id
1 'polypeptide(L)'
;MGLQLLASDADASPTVTSIIVPEGVDAKAWLDIIKSKYNVVLAGGMGETKGKIIRIAHMGYVTKKDLDEALEAIRKSLKDLK
;
A
#
# COMPACT_ATOMS: atom_id res chain seq x y z
N MET A 1 -6.39 -7.44 -7.98
CA MET A 1 -5.04 -7.60 -7.42
C MET A 1 -4.97 -8.69 -6.34
N GLY A 2 -6.11 -9.19 -5.83
CA GLY A 2 -6.12 -10.29 -4.85
C GLY A 2 -5.58 -9.92 -3.48
N LEU A 3 -5.42 -8.62 -3.20
CA LEU A 3 -4.94 -8.10 -1.93
C LEU A 3 -6.09 -8.03 -0.92
N GLN A 4 -5.80 -8.35 0.33
CA GLN A 4 -6.76 -8.26 1.42
C GLN A 4 -6.62 -6.92 2.14
N LEU A 5 -7.76 -6.34 2.52
CA LEU A 5 -7.79 -5.12 3.33
C LEU A 5 -7.80 -5.48 4.81
N LEU A 6 -7.19 -4.63 5.63
CA LEU A 6 -7.19 -4.81 7.09
C LEU A 6 -8.58 -4.56 7.69
N ALA A 7 -9.28 -3.54 7.21
CA ALA A 7 -10.57 -3.11 7.73
C ALA A 7 -11.72 -3.67 6.88
N SER A 8 -12.85 -3.92 7.52
CA SER A 8 -14.12 -4.17 6.84
C SER A 8 -14.63 -2.89 6.17
N ASP A 9 -15.57 -3.02 5.22
CA ASP A 9 -16.19 -1.85 4.59
C ASP A 9 -16.95 -0.97 5.60
N ALA A 10 -17.49 -1.58 6.68
CA ALA A 10 -18.21 -0.86 7.72
C ALA A 10 -17.29 -0.01 8.62
N ASP A 11 -16.04 -0.44 8.80
CA ASP A 11 -15.04 0.22 9.66
C ASP A 11 -14.00 1.01 8.85
N ALA A 12 -14.14 1.04 7.51
CA ALA A 12 -13.16 1.61 6.61
C ALA A 12 -13.05 3.14 6.79
N SER A 13 -11.81 3.64 6.80
CA SER A 13 -11.56 5.08 6.83
C SER A 13 -11.73 5.70 5.44
N PRO A 14 -12.37 6.87 5.33
CA PRO A 14 -12.47 7.62 4.07
C PRO A 14 -11.16 8.31 3.68
N THR A 15 -10.10 8.25 4.50
CA THR A 15 -8.83 8.98 4.29
C THR A 15 -7.59 8.10 4.14
N VAL A 16 -7.68 6.82 4.49
CA VAL A 16 -6.56 5.87 4.37
C VAL A 16 -7.05 4.45 4.16
N THR A 17 -6.43 3.74 3.23
CA THR A 17 -6.69 2.31 2.98
C THR A 17 -5.50 1.48 3.43
N SER A 18 -5.74 0.51 4.30
CA SER A 18 -4.71 -0.41 4.81
C SER A 18 -4.82 -1.77 4.12
N ILE A 19 -3.71 -2.21 3.53
CA ILE A 19 -3.59 -3.48 2.81
C ILE A 19 -2.73 -4.44 3.62
N ILE A 20 -3.19 -5.67 3.79
CA ILE A 20 -2.40 -6.76 4.39
C ILE A 20 -1.28 -7.14 3.42
N VAL A 21 -0.05 -7.19 3.94
CA VAL A 21 1.12 -7.61 3.19
C VAL A 21 0.97 -9.09 2.82
N PRO A 22 1.10 -9.46 1.53
CA PRO A 22 0.98 -10.86 1.12
C PRO A 22 2.01 -11.76 1.80
N GLU A 23 1.66 -13.03 1.96
CA GLU A 23 2.58 -14.04 2.49
C GLU A 23 3.87 -14.10 1.66
N GLY A 24 5.02 -14.21 2.33
CA GLY A 24 6.34 -14.25 1.70
C GLY A 24 6.88 -12.90 1.22
N VAL A 25 6.13 -11.79 1.37
CA VAL A 25 6.60 -10.45 1.01
C VAL A 25 7.16 -9.73 2.26
N ASP A 26 8.39 -9.23 2.16
CA ASP A 26 8.91 -8.27 3.14
C ASP A 26 8.34 -6.87 2.88
N ALA A 27 7.60 -6.34 3.86
CA ALA A 27 6.91 -5.06 3.71
C ALA A 27 7.86 -3.89 3.44
N LYS A 28 9.06 -3.90 4.04
CA LYS A 28 10.03 -2.81 3.89
C LYS A 28 10.62 -2.83 2.48
N ALA A 29 11.08 -3.99 2.01
CA ALA A 29 11.59 -4.17 0.66
C ALA A 29 10.54 -3.81 -0.39
N TRP A 30 9.28 -4.16 -0.16
CA TRP A 30 8.18 -3.79 -1.06
C TRP A 30 8.01 -2.27 -1.15
N LEU A 31 7.96 -1.57 -0.01
CA LEU A 31 7.88 -0.11 0.04
C LEU A 31 9.10 0.56 -0.61
N ASP A 32 10.29 0.01 -0.41
CA ASP A 32 11.52 0.51 -1.02
C ASP A 32 11.50 0.37 -2.56
N ILE A 33 10.96 -0.74 -3.10
CA ILE A 33 10.75 -0.92 -4.54
C ILE A 33 9.73 0.08 -5.08
N ILE A 34 8.59 0.24 -4.41
CA ILE A 34 7.55 1.20 -4.81
C ILE A 34 8.13 2.61 -4.90
N LYS A 35 8.91 3.01 -3.88
CA LYS A 35 9.56 4.33 -3.85
C LYS A 35 10.62 4.49 -4.94
N SER A 36 11.54 3.54 -5.05
CA SER A 36 12.71 3.69 -5.92
C SER A 36 12.40 3.52 -7.41
N LYS A 37 11.50 2.60 -7.78
CA LYS A 37 11.17 2.32 -9.20
C LYS A 37 9.99 3.10 -9.73
N TYR A 38 9.01 3.41 -8.87
CA TYR A 38 7.74 4.01 -9.30
C TYR A 38 7.54 5.42 -8.77
N ASN A 39 8.49 5.96 -7.99
CA ASN A 39 8.44 7.30 -7.41
C ASN A 39 7.15 7.57 -6.58
N VAL A 40 6.60 6.51 -5.98
CA VAL A 40 5.42 6.59 -5.10
C VAL A 40 5.87 6.31 -3.67
N VAL A 41 5.45 7.13 -2.71
CA VAL A 41 5.75 6.90 -1.29
C VAL A 41 4.49 6.45 -0.58
N LEU A 42 4.52 5.23 -0.04
CA LEU A 42 3.48 4.69 0.83
C LEU A 42 4.03 4.48 2.24
N ALA A 43 3.14 4.31 3.21
CA ALA A 43 3.54 4.05 4.59
C ALA A 43 3.39 2.58 4.96
N GLY A 44 4.22 2.09 5.89
CA GLY A 44 4.02 0.80 6.54
C GLY A 44 3.05 0.88 7.73
N GLY A 45 2.75 -0.28 8.30
CA GLY A 45 2.15 -0.40 9.62
C GLY A 45 3.10 0.03 10.75
N MET A 46 2.54 0.28 11.92
CA MET A 46 3.25 0.71 13.13
C MET A 46 2.80 -0.14 14.34
N GLY A 47 3.62 -0.18 15.39
CA GLY A 47 3.33 -1.00 16.58
C GLY A 47 3.04 -2.46 16.20
N GLU A 48 1.90 -2.97 16.63
CA GLU A 48 1.47 -4.36 16.39
C GLU A 48 1.24 -4.71 14.91
N THR A 49 1.07 -3.70 14.05
CA THR A 49 0.87 -3.84 12.60
C THR A 49 2.16 -3.68 11.79
N LYS A 50 3.29 -3.38 12.45
CA LYS A 50 4.58 -3.20 11.78
C LYS A 50 4.96 -4.45 10.99
N GLY A 51 5.27 -4.26 9.70
CA GLY A 51 5.60 -5.36 8.78
C GLY A 51 4.41 -6.17 8.27
N LYS A 52 3.20 -5.97 8.80
CA LYS A 52 2.00 -6.75 8.43
C LYS A 52 1.09 -6.04 7.44
N ILE A 53 1.15 -4.71 7.40
CA ILE A 53 0.33 -3.89 6.49
C ILE A 53 1.16 -2.81 5.79
N ILE A 54 0.65 -2.35 4.67
CA ILE A 54 0.99 -1.04 4.07
C ILE A 54 -0.26 -0.16 4.03
N ARG A 55 -0.07 1.15 3.95
CA ARG A 55 -1.13 2.15 4.03
C ARG A 55 -1.02 3.14 2.88
N ILE A 56 -2.12 3.32 2.16
CA ILE A 56 -2.31 4.32 1.11
C ILE A 56 -3.11 5.47 1.72
N ALA A 57 -2.47 6.61 1.92
CA ALA A 57 -3.16 7.82 2.35
C ALA A 57 -3.75 8.53 1.13
N HIS A 58 -5.01 8.95 1.23
CA HIS A 58 -5.73 9.64 0.17
C HIS A 58 -6.47 10.88 0.72
N MET A 59 -5.76 11.61 1.56
CA MET A 59 -6.23 12.80 2.25
C MET A 59 -5.37 14.02 1.90
N GLY A 60 -6.00 15.19 1.83
CA GLY A 60 -5.34 16.45 1.49
C GLY A 60 -5.39 16.75 -0.01
N TYR A 61 -4.30 17.28 -0.57
CA TYR A 61 -4.21 17.56 -2.00
C TYR A 61 -3.86 16.28 -2.77
N VAL A 62 -4.89 15.48 -3.04
CA VAL A 62 -4.79 14.20 -3.75
C VAL A 62 -5.81 14.20 -4.88
N THR A 63 -5.36 13.82 -6.07
CA THR A 63 -6.21 13.68 -7.25
C THR A 63 -6.46 12.21 -7.56
N LYS A 64 -7.43 11.94 -8.43
CA LYS A 64 -7.66 10.59 -8.96
C LYS A 64 -6.42 10.02 -9.65
N LYS A 65 -5.65 10.88 -10.33
CA LYS A 65 -4.43 10.46 -11.03
C LYS A 65 -3.35 9.94 -10.06
N ASP A 66 -3.17 10.62 -8.92
CA ASP A 66 -2.22 10.18 -7.89
C ASP A 66 -2.60 8.80 -7.32
N LEU A 67 -3.91 8.57 -7.12
CA LEU A 67 -4.45 7.27 -6.72
C LEU A 67 -4.22 6.18 -7.78
N ASP A 68 -4.49 6.48 -9.04
CA ASP A 68 -4.28 5.55 -10.16
C ASP A 68 -2.79 5.16 -10.28
N GLU A 69 -1.87 6.14 -10.15
CA GLU A 69 -0.41 5.91 -10.13
C GLU A 69 0.01 5.05 -8.93
N ALA A 70 -0.53 5.30 -7.75
CA ALA A 70 -0.24 4.49 -6.55
C ALA A 70 -0.71 3.04 -6.72
N LEU A 71 -1.93 2.82 -7.23
CA LEU A 71 -2.47 1.48 -7.47
C LEU A 71 -1.67 0.74 -8.56
N GLU A 72 -1.25 1.43 -9.61
CA GLU A 72 -0.41 0.85 -10.65
C GLU A 72 0.98 0.46 -10.11
N ALA A 73 1.59 1.32 -9.30
CA ALA A 73 2.87 1.04 -8.63
C ALA A 73 2.78 -0.20 -7.72
N ILE A 74 1.71 -0.34 -6.94
CA ILE A 74 1.45 -1.54 -6.12
C ILE A 74 1.31 -2.78 -7.01
N ARG A 75 0.55 -2.69 -8.11
CA ARG A 75 0.34 -3.82 -9.02
C ARG A 75 1.63 -4.29 -9.69
N LYS A 76 2.47 -3.35 -10.15
CA LYS A 76 3.73 -3.66 -10.84
C LYS A 76 4.80 -4.16 -9.87
N SER A 77 4.94 -3.51 -8.71
CA SER A 77 5.92 -3.92 -7.69
C SER A 77 5.67 -5.33 -7.12
N LEU A 78 4.42 -5.81 -7.06
CA LEU A 78 4.12 -7.21 -6.69
C LEU A 78 4.67 -8.24 -7.68
N LYS A 79 4.86 -7.86 -8.95
CA LYS A 79 5.50 -8.73 -9.95
C LYS A 79 7.03 -8.69 -9.82
N ASP A 80 7.59 -7.56 -9.39
CA ASP A 80 9.03 -7.39 -9.20
C ASP A 80 9.56 -8.12 -7.96
N LEU A 81 8.67 -8.51 -7.03
CA LEU A 81 8.98 -9.27 -5.82
C LEU A 81 8.94 -10.79 -6.01
N LYS A 82 8.44 -11.26 -7.16
CA LYS A 82 8.31 -12.68 -7.49
C LYS A 82 9.42 -13.15 -8.43
#